data_AF-A0A2T0APF4-F1
#
_entry.id   AF-A0A2T0APF4-F1
#
_cell.length_a   1.000
_cell.length_b   1.000
_cell.length_c   1.000
_cell.angle_alpha   90.00
_cell.angle_beta   90.00
_cell.angle_gamma   90.00
#
_symmetry.space_group_name_H-M   'P 1'
#
loop_
_entity.id
_entity.type
_entity.pdbx_description
1 polymer ?
#
loop_
_entity_poly.entity_id
_entity_poly.type
_entity_poly.pdbx_seq_one_letter_code
_entity_poly.pdbx_strand_id
1 'polypeptide(L)' 'MEDWRKRLNDLLEGRIKLFEEDYVHGDPCRYKKDGKWVKAKIDMKKKIIYGLDGEILRRCN' A
#
# COMPACT_ATOMS: atom_id res chain seq x y z
N MET A 1 -1.58 -36.46 -5.15
CA MET A 1 -1.45 -36.01 -3.75
C MET A 1 -1.60 -34.51 -3.77
N GLU A 2 -2.59 -34.01 -3.04
CA GLU A 2 -3.37 -32.86 -3.45
C GLU A 2 -2.64 -31.53 -3.59
N ASP A 3 -2.91 -30.86 -4.71
CA ASP A 3 -2.46 -29.50 -5.04
C ASP A 3 -2.77 -28.49 -3.91
N TRP A 4 -3.86 -28.70 -3.16
CA TRP A 4 -4.20 -27.89 -1.98
C TRP A 4 -3.14 -27.97 -0.88
N ARG A 5 -2.48 -29.12 -0.72
CA ARG A 5 -1.47 -29.35 0.32
C ARG A 5 -0.15 -28.68 -0.02
N LYS A 6 0.19 -28.62 -1.32
CA LYS A 6 1.34 -27.86 -1.82
C LYS A 6 1.12 -26.36 -1.63
N ARG A 7 -0.05 -25.84 -2.02
CA ARG A 7 -0.40 -24.42 -1.83
C ARG A 7 -0.44 -24.03 -0.35
N LEU A 8 -0.88 -24.93 0.53
CA LEU A 8 -0.84 -24.73 1.98
C LEU A 8 0.60 -24.66 2.50
N ASN A 9 1.47 -25.58 2.09
CA ASN A 9 2.87 -25.56 2.50
C ASN A 9 3.58 -24.30 1.98
N ASP A 10 3.34 -23.91 0.74
CA ASP A 10 3.91 -22.68 0.17
C ASP A 10 3.40 -21.43 0.90
N LEU A 11 2.16 -21.42 1.40
CA LEU A 11 1.64 -20.37 2.26
C LEU A 11 2.34 -20.36 3.63
N LEU A 12 2.45 -21.51 4.30
CA LEU A 12 3.07 -21.63 5.62
C LEU A 12 4.57 -21.32 5.59
N GLU A 13 5.25 -21.61 4.48
CA GLU A 13 6.64 -21.28 4.22
C GLU A 13 6.83 -19.82 3.76
N GLY A 14 5.75 -19.05 3.60
CA GLY A 14 5.78 -17.64 3.19
C GLY A 14 6.11 -17.41 1.71
N ARG A 15 6.10 -18.47 0.89
CA ARG A 15 6.31 -18.41 -0.57
C ARG A 15 5.09 -17.90 -1.31
N ILE A 16 3.89 -18.13 -0.77
CA ILE A 16 2.64 -17.56 -1.25
C ILE A 16 2.11 -16.65 -0.14
N LYS A 17 1.84 -15.39 -0.47
CA LYS A 17 1.17 -14.44 0.43
C LYS A 17 -0.30 -14.40 0.08
N LEU A 18 -1.18 -14.69 1.04
CA LEU A 18 -2.64 -14.63 0.85
C LEU A 18 -3.16 -13.20 0.65
N PHE A 19 -2.35 -12.20 0.99
CA PHE A 19 -2.65 -10.79 0.84
C PHE A 19 -1.44 -10.13 0.18
N GLU A 20 -1.67 -9.22 -0.76
CA GLU A 20 -0.62 -8.34 -1.25
C GLU A 20 -0.05 -7.58 -0.05
N GLU A 21 1.18 -7.92 0.34
CA GLU A 21 1.94 -7.21 1.39
C GLU A 21 2.10 -5.71 1.07
N ASP A 22 1.77 -5.31 -0.15
CA ASP A 22 1.85 -3.97 -0.68
C ASP A 22 0.53 -3.18 -0.60
N TYR A 23 -0.45 -3.63 0.20
CA TYR A 23 -1.51 -2.75 0.69
C TYR A 23 -0.92 -1.76 1.73
N VAL A 24 0.11 -1.01 1.32
CA VAL A 24 0.62 0.14 2.05
C VAL A 24 -0.47 1.20 1.97
N HIS A 25 -1.40 1.12 2.90
CA HIS A 25 -2.20 2.26 3.31
C HIS A 25 -1.20 3.26 3.89
N GLY A 26 -0.73 4.19 3.06
CA GLY A 26 0.16 5.26 3.50
C GLY A 26 -0.37 5.92 4.78
N ASP A 27 0.54 6.43 5.59
CA ASP A 27 0.20 7.05 6.87
C ASP A 27 -0.68 8.29 6.66
N PRO A 28 -1.74 8.48 7.46
CA PRO A 28 -2.61 9.65 7.32
C PRO A 28 -1.82 10.94 7.55
N CYS A 29 -1.90 11.86 6.60
CA CYS A 29 -1.20 13.14 6.63
C CYS A 29 -2.10 14.28 6.17
N ARG A 30 -1.60 15.52 6.29
CA ARG A 30 -2.21 16.70 5.66
C ARG A 30 -1.27 17.21 4.57
N TYR A 31 -1.81 17.41 3.37
CA TYR A 31 -1.06 17.93 2.23
C TYR A 31 -1.60 19.33 1.86
N LYS A 32 -0.71 20.27 1.55
CA LYS A 32 -1.11 21.61 1.11
C LYS A 32 -1.15 21.64 -0.42
N LYS A 33 -2.36 21.69 -0.99
CA LYS A 33 -2.63 21.79 -2.43
C LYS A 33 -3.30 23.14 -2.70
N ASP A 34 -2.72 23.95 -3.59
CA ASP A 34 -3.26 25.26 -3.98
C ASP A 34 -3.59 26.19 -2.79
N GLY A 35 -2.72 26.20 -1.79
CA GLY A 35 -2.90 27.02 -0.58
C GLY A 35 -3.84 26.44 0.48
N LYS A 36 -4.62 25.38 0.16
CA LYS A 36 -5.56 24.72 1.07
C LYS A 36 -4.98 23.42 1.63
N TRP A 37 -5.33 23.09 2.87
CA TRP A 37 -4.96 21.82 3.50
C TRP A 37 -5.99 20.75 3.18
N VAL A 38 -5.54 19.63 2.62
CA VAL A 38 -6.38 18.45 2.34
C VAL A 38 -5.89 17.25 3.15
N LYS A 39 -6.81 16.35 3.49
CA LYS A 39 -6.47 15.06 4.08
C LYS A 39 -5.87 14.16 2.99
N ALA A 40 -4.79 13.48 3.32
CA ALA A 40 -4.02 12.66 2.40
C ALA A 40 -3.42 11.46 3.13
N LYS A 41 -2.76 10.57 2.40
CA LYS A 41 -1.96 9.47 2.91
C LYS A 41 -0.57 9.52 2.29
N ILE A 42 0.49 9.38 3.08
CA ILE A 42 1.87 9.34 2.58
C ILE A 42 2.43 7.92 2.64
N ASP A 43 2.85 7.41 1.50
CA ASP A 43 3.65 6.19 1.42
C ASP A 43 5.13 6.59 1.39
N MET A 44 5.78 6.43 2.52
CA MET A 44 7.21 6.75 2.69
C MET A 44 8.11 5.77 1.93
N LYS A 45 7.67 4.53 1.66
CA LYS A 45 8.46 3.54 0.91
C LYS A 45 8.47 3.88 -0.58
N LYS A 46 7.29 4.14 -1.15
CA LYS A 46 7.13 4.53 -2.56
C LYS A 46 7.46 6.00 -2.80
N LYS A 47 7.57 6.80 -1.73
CA LYS A 47 7.72 8.26 -1.74
C LYS A 47 6.57 8.93 -2.51
N ILE A 48 5.33 8.51 -2.24
CA ILE A 48 4.13 9.04 -2.92
C ILE A 48 3.15 9.56 -1.88
N ILE A 49 2.53 10.70 -2.16
CA ILE A 49 1.40 11.23 -1.42
C ILE A 49 0.13 10.94 -2.23
N TYR A 50 -0.81 10.26 -1.60
CA TYR A 50 -2.11 9.88 -2.14
C TYR A 50 -3.23 10.73 -1.53
N GLY A 51 -4.29 10.95 -2.30
CA GLY A 51 -5.58 11.42 -1.80
C GLY A 51 -6.31 10.32 -1.02
N LEU A 52 -7.44 10.67 -0.41
CA LEU A 52 -8.26 9.69 0.32
C LEU A 52 -8.94 8.68 -0.61
N ASP A 53 -9.16 9.07 -1.86
CA ASP A 53 -9.69 8.27 -2.96
C ASP A 53 -8.61 7.41 -3.66
N GLY A 54 -7.35 7.54 -3.26
CA GLY A 54 -6.22 6.84 -3.87
C GLY A 54 -5.59 7.56 -5.07
N GLU A 55 -6.05 8.77 -5.42
CA GLU A 55 -5.41 9.57 -6.46
C GLU A 55 -3.98 9.96 -6.08
N ILE A 56 -3.05 10.01 -7.03
CA ILE A 56 -1.67 10.45 -6.74
C ILE A 56 -1.66 11.98 -6.69
N LEU A 57 -1.47 12.54 -5.50
CA LEU A 57 -1.34 13.99 -5.30
C LEU A 57 0.07 14.49 -5.59
N ARG A 58 1.09 13.71 -5.23
CA ARG A 58 2.50 14.07 -5.45
C ARG A 58 3.40 12.84 -5.42
N ARG A 59 4.44 12.84 -6.26
CA ARG A 59 5.60 11.95 -6.11
C ARG A 59 6.77 12.75 -5.55
N CYS A 60 7.40 12.23 -4.51
CA CYS A 60 8.58 12.79 -3.87
C CYS A 60 9.79 12.03 -4.41
N ASN A 61 10.79 12.75 -4.97
CA ASN A 61 12.05 12.14 -5.40
C ASN A 61 12.96 11.87 -4.19
#